data_AF-A0A9X7VUN3-F1
#
_entry.id   AF-A0A9X7VUN3-F1
#
_cell.length_a   1.000
_cell.length_b   1.000
_cell.length_c   1.000
_cell.angle_alpha   90.00
_cell.angle_beta   90.00
_cell.angle_gamma   90.00
#
_symmetry.space_group_name_H-M   'P 1'
#
loop_
_entity.id
_entity.type
_entity.pdbx_description
1 polymer ?
#
loop_
_entity_poly.entity_id
_entity_poly.type
_entity_poly.pdbx_seq_one_letter_code
_entity_poly.pdbx_strand_id
1 'polypeptide(L)'
;MEESRHVSSEMLRISELADRVGMSVSTAHNYVRRYRDRLHPVLSKRGNLYPVSDVLVLRELYGQSSKRVNDSIPEDDHAVKSIDTKTDTETKETTESLGRETVMRHLQRLEQIEQQFLDTIDDLNAKYHSLLDQFDQLDRVISRSWETQRAFTERMSQSLDRVKQQDRVIDMLMERNKTLEIERARFMELADAYEEAAAAKTPSSEGQQARGQQSSDQPSSSQRWENPQSRTQQSHTRKTPEVSSNGFIRKMFRL
;
A
#
# COMPACT_ATOMS: atom_id res chain seq x y z
N MET A 1 -46.08 -0.34 24.95
CA MET A 1 -45.83 0.33 23.65
C MET A 1 -44.66 1.27 23.87
N GLU A 2 -43.46 0.75 23.66
CA GLU A 2 -42.20 1.48 23.86
C GLU A 2 -41.91 2.29 22.59
N GLU A 3 -41.92 3.61 22.72
CA GLU A 3 -41.49 4.54 21.68
C GLU A 3 -40.00 4.35 21.40
N SER A 4 -39.72 3.76 20.24
CA SER A 4 -38.41 3.74 19.63
C SER A 4 -37.99 5.17 19.29
N ARG A 5 -37.32 5.85 20.22
CA ARG A 5 -36.60 7.09 19.93
C ARG A 5 -35.43 6.75 19.03
N HIS A 6 -35.64 6.88 17.72
CA HIS A 6 -34.56 7.07 16.77
C HIS A 6 -33.82 8.34 17.16
N VAL A 7 -32.76 8.20 17.96
CA VAL A 7 -31.75 9.23 18.14
C VAL A 7 -31.05 9.33 16.79
N SER A 8 -31.52 10.25 15.95
CA SER A 8 -30.76 10.71 14.80
C SER A 8 -29.39 11.13 15.33
N SER A 9 -28.37 10.35 15.02
CA SER A 9 -26.99 10.61 15.42
C SER A 9 -26.53 11.84 14.65
N GLU A 10 -26.93 13.02 15.13
CA GLU A 10 -26.49 14.30 14.60
C GLU A 10 -24.97 14.35 14.72
N MET A 11 -24.31 14.60 13.59
CA MET A 11 -22.87 14.58 13.45
C MET A 11 -22.41 16.01 13.18
N LEU A 12 -21.56 16.53 14.05
CA LEU A 12 -21.08 17.90 14.03
C LEU A 12 -19.69 17.99 13.43
N ARG A 13 -19.42 19.09 12.71
CA ARG A 13 -18.03 19.44 12.38
C ARG A 13 -17.32 19.99 13.61
N ILE A 14 -15.99 20.00 13.56
CA ILE A 14 -15.19 20.54 14.67
C ILE A 14 -15.48 22.02 14.94
N SER A 15 -15.83 22.80 13.92
CA SER A 15 -16.26 24.20 14.09
C SER A 15 -17.54 24.30 14.91
N GLU A 16 -18.55 23.51 14.56
CA GLU A 16 -19.84 23.46 15.26
C GLU A 16 -19.70 22.90 16.67
N LEU A 17 -18.79 21.93 16.86
CA LEU A 17 -18.44 21.38 18.16
C LEU A 17 -17.80 22.46 19.05
N ALA A 18 -16.87 23.24 18.51
CA ALA A 18 -16.20 24.34 19.21
C ALA A 18 -17.19 25.44 19.60
N ASP A 19 -18.08 25.82 18.67
CA ASP A 19 -19.12 26.83 18.88
C ASP A 19 -20.08 26.41 20.01
N ARG A 20 -20.52 25.14 20.05
CA ARG A 20 -21.41 24.63 21.12
C ARG A 20 -20.76 24.56 22.50
N VAL A 21 -19.44 24.49 22.58
CA VAL A 21 -18.70 24.51 23.85
C VAL A 21 -18.26 25.93 24.23
N GLY A 22 -18.26 26.88 23.28
CA GLY A 22 -17.82 28.24 23.51
C GLY A 22 -16.29 28.37 23.54
N MET A 23 -15.58 27.59 22.72
CA MET A 23 -14.12 27.65 22.62
C MET A 23 -13.67 27.93 21.18
N SER A 24 -12.42 28.36 21.00
CA SER A 24 -11.88 28.55 19.65
C SER A 24 -11.71 27.22 18.92
N VAL A 25 -11.86 27.24 17.59
CA VAL A 25 -11.66 26.05 16.74
C VAL A 25 -10.24 25.47 16.89
N SER A 26 -9.24 26.33 17.06
CA SER A 26 -7.85 25.92 17.34
C SER A 26 -7.71 25.20 18.67
N THR A 27 -8.40 25.67 19.71
CA THR A 27 -8.44 25.00 21.02
C THR A 27 -9.13 23.65 20.90
N ALA A 28 -10.28 23.58 20.22
CA ALA A 28 -10.97 22.33 19.98
C ALA A 28 -10.08 21.30 19.24
N HIS A 29 -9.33 21.73 18.22
CA HIS A 29 -8.36 20.87 17.53
C HIS A 29 -7.27 20.32 18.47
N ASN A 30 -6.72 21.16 19.34
CA ASN A 30 -5.73 20.75 20.33
C ASN A 30 -6.29 19.72 21.31
N TYR A 31 -7.52 19.92 21.78
CA TYR A 31 -8.18 18.99 22.69
C TYR A 31 -8.50 17.66 22.02
N VAL A 32 -9.00 17.67 20.77
CA VAL A 32 -9.20 16.45 19.98
C VAL A 32 -7.89 15.70 19.79
N ARG A 33 -6.79 16.40 19.51
CA ARG A 33 -5.47 15.77 19.33
C ARG A 33 -4.96 15.14 20.64
N ARG A 34 -5.17 15.84 21.77
CA ARG A 34 -4.66 15.45 23.09
C ARG A 34 -5.49 14.37 23.76
N TYR A 35 -6.81 14.36 23.54
CA TYR A 35 -7.77 13.45 24.16
C TYR A 35 -8.50 12.61 23.10
N ARG A 36 -7.72 12.08 22.14
CA ARG A 36 -8.23 11.27 21.03
C ARG A 36 -8.89 9.96 21.49
N ASP A 37 -8.53 9.49 22.68
CA ASP A 37 -9.07 8.34 23.37
C ASP A 37 -10.48 8.57 23.94
N ARG A 38 -10.85 9.83 24.21
CA ARG A 38 -12.14 10.19 24.82
C ARG A 38 -13.16 10.75 23.82
N LEU A 39 -12.70 11.16 22.65
CA LEU A 39 -13.53 11.74 21.58
C LEU A 39 -13.59 10.76 20.42
N HIS A 40 -14.76 10.65 19.78
CA HIS A 40 -15.04 9.60 18.80
C HIS A 40 -15.24 10.21 17.40
N PRO A 41 -14.17 10.64 16.72
CA PRO A 41 -14.29 11.18 15.38
C PRO A 41 -14.69 10.08 14.39
N VAL A 42 -15.80 10.33 13.69
CA VAL A 42 -16.23 9.54 12.53
C VAL A 42 -15.64 10.18 11.27
N LEU A 43 -14.84 9.41 10.54
CA LEU A 43 -14.22 9.87 9.30
C LEU A 43 -15.28 10.05 8.20
N SER A 44 -15.38 11.25 7.64
CA SER A 44 -16.21 11.57 6.49
C SER A 44 -15.36 12.07 5.33
N LYS A 45 -15.92 12.07 4.11
CA LYS A 45 -15.26 12.58 2.89
C LYS A 45 -14.80 14.04 3.00
N ARG A 46 -15.36 14.80 3.94
CA ARG A 46 -15.07 16.23 4.18
C ARG A 46 -14.31 16.50 5.49
N GLY A 47 -13.78 15.46 6.13
CA GLY A 47 -13.05 15.56 7.40
C GLY A 47 -13.74 14.83 8.56
N ASN A 48 -13.25 15.06 9.77
CA ASN A 48 -13.75 14.41 10.97
C ASN A 48 -15.10 15.02 11.40
N LEU A 49 -16.07 14.15 11.64
CA LEU A 49 -17.35 14.49 12.25
C LEU A 49 -17.42 13.92 13.66
N TYR A 50 -18.07 14.63 14.57
CA TYR A 50 -18.15 14.27 15.97
C TYR A 50 -19.61 14.10 16.37
N PRO A 51 -19.97 13.04 17.11
CA PRO A 51 -21.31 12.90 17.64
C PRO A 51 -21.62 14.05 18.62
N VAL A 52 -22.87 14.46 18.74
CA VAL A 52 -23.28 15.51 19.70
C VAL A 52 -22.89 15.16 21.14
N SER A 53 -22.79 13.87 21.50
CA SER A 53 -22.31 13.42 22.81
C SER A 53 -20.92 13.97 23.16
N ASP A 54 -20.07 14.18 22.16
CA ASP A 54 -18.70 14.67 22.35
C ASP A 54 -18.67 16.15 22.79
N VAL A 55 -19.76 16.90 22.61
CA VAL A 55 -19.91 18.27 23.14
C VAL A 55 -19.79 18.25 24.67
N LEU A 56 -20.40 17.27 25.33
CA LEU A 56 -20.39 17.16 26.80
C LEU A 56 -18.99 16.78 27.30
N VAL A 57 -18.34 15.84 26.63
CA VAL A 57 -16.97 15.41 26.95
C VAL A 57 -16.00 16.58 26.79
N LEU A 58 -16.10 17.32 25.69
CA LEU A 58 -15.22 18.45 25.43
C LEU A 58 -15.46 19.61 26.40
N ARG A 59 -16.71 19.84 26.81
CA ARG A 59 -17.06 20.83 27.85
C ARG A 59 -16.50 20.45 29.22
N GLU A 60 -16.57 19.17 29.59
CA GLU A 60 -15.99 18.67 30.84
C GLU A 60 -14.47 18.89 30.87
N LEU A 61 -13.78 18.48 29.80
CA LEU A 61 -12.33 18.63 29.65
C LEU A 61 -11.92 20.11 29.72
N TYR A 62 -12.68 20.99 29.06
CA TYR A 62 -12.41 22.42 29.08
C TYR A 62 -12.64 23.04 30.47
N GLY A 63 -13.73 22.68 31.15
CA GLY A 63 -14.02 23.16 32.50
C GLY A 63 -12.98 22.73 33.55
N GLN A 64 -12.41 21.52 33.41
CA GLN A 64 -11.32 21.05 34.28
C GLN A 64 -10.00 21.80 34.05
N SER A 65 -9.79 22.31 32.83
CA SER A 65 -8.57 23.06 32.48
C SER A 65 -8.55 24.47 33.09
N SER A 66 -9.70 25.15 33.14
CA SER A 66 -9.80 26.52 33.68
C SER A 66 -9.62 26.56 35.20
N LYS A 67 -10.02 25.51 35.92
CA LYS A 67 -9.83 25.43 37.39
C LYS A 67 -8.35 25.40 37.81
N ARG A 68 -7.44 24.95 36.95
CA ARG A 68 -6.00 24.92 37.27
C ARG A 68 -5.30 26.28 37.25
N VAL A 69 -5.95 27.32 36.73
CA VAL A 69 -5.35 28.67 36.61
C VAL A 69 -5.75 29.59 37.79
N ASN A 70 -6.82 29.28 38.52
CA ASN A 70 -7.33 30.16 39.58
C ASN A 70 -7.13 29.64 41.02
N ASP A 71 -6.57 28.45 41.24
CA ASP A 71 -6.39 27.87 42.59
C ASP A 71 -5.06 28.26 43.28
N SER A 72 -4.43 29.38 42.89
CA SER A 72 -3.19 29.84 43.52
C SER A 72 -3.16 31.35 43.74
N ILE A 73 -3.95 31.83 44.69
CA ILE A 73 -3.60 32.89 45.68
C ILE A 73 -4.60 32.73 46.84
N PRO A 74 -4.17 32.38 48.07
CA PRO A 74 -4.94 32.71 49.25
C PRO A 74 -4.75 34.21 49.53
N GLU A 75 -5.82 34.99 49.43
CA GLU A 75 -5.85 36.35 50.00
C GLU A 75 -5.94 36.22 51.52
N ASP A 76 -4.81 36.32 52.21
CA ASP A 76 -4.79 36.41 53.67
C ASP A 76 -5.16 37.84 54.11
N ASP A 77 -6.42 37.98 54.49
CA ASP A 77 -6.97 39.05 55.32
C ASP A 77 -6.29 39.01 56.70
N HIS A 78 -5.29 39.86 56.93
CA HIS A 78 -4.76 40.11 58.27
C HIS A 78 -4.92 41.57 58.67
N ALA A 79 -5.94 41.77 59.50
CA ALA A 79 -6.22 42.94 60.29
C ALA A 79 -4.96 43.48 60.99
N VAL A 80 -4.64 44.75 60.72
CA VAL A 80 -3.58 45.50 61.39
C VAL A 80 -4.02 45.78 62.83
N LYS A 81 -3.44 45.06 63.79
CA LYS A 81 -3.34 45.51 65.19
C LYS A 81 -1.96 46.11 65.41
N SER A 82 -1.94 47.42 65.62
CA SER A 82 -0.78 48.21 66.03
C SER A 82 -0.16 47.65 67.32
N ILE A 83 1.12 47.31 67.27
CA ILE A 83 1.97 47.22 68.46
C ILE A 83 3.31 47.85 68.10
N ASP A 84 3.53 49.07 68.60
CA ASP A 84 4.85 49.64 68.80
C ASP A 84 5.63 48.75 69.77
N THR A 85 6.79 48.23 69.39
CA THR A 85 7.97 48.13 70.27
C THR A 85 9.24 47.88 69.47
N LYS A 86 10.17 48.83 69.63
CA LYS A 86 11.59 48.79 69.25
C LYS A 86 12.23 47.40 69.31
N THR A 87 12.64 46.85 68.16
CA THR A 87 13.77 45.90 68.00
C THR A 87 14.19 45.86 66.51
N ASP A 88 14.94 46.87 66.05
CA ASP A 88 15.17 47.12 64.61
C ASP A 88 16.49 46.58 64.02
N THR A 89 17.22 45.69 64.70
CA THR A 89 18.49 45.18 64.16
C THR A 89 18.53 43.67 63.89
N GLU A 90 17.86 42.82 64.67
CA GLU A 90 17.85 41.36 64.42
C GLU A 90 16.82 40.93 63.35
N THR A 91 15.71 41.64 63.23
CA THR A 91 14.64 41.32 62.25
C THR A 91 15.01 41.67 60.80
N LYS A 92 15.90 42.65 60.59
CA LYS A 92 16.43 43.01 59.26
C LYS A 92 17.35 41.92 58.68
N GLU A 93 18.24 41.34 59.47
CA GLU A 93 19.13 40.28 58.98
C GLU A 93 18.37 38.99 58.63
N THR A 94 17.35 38.64 59.41
CA THR A 94 16.51 37.45 59.12
C THR A 94 15.68 37.61 57.85
N THR A 95 15.19 38.82 57.54
CA THR A 95 14.39 39.07 56.33
C THR A 95 15.24 39.16 55.07
N GLU A 96 16.45 39.72 55.15
CA GLU A 96 17.43 39.70 54.05
C GLU A 96 17.96 38.29 53.77
N SER A 97 18.19 37.48 54.82
CA SER A 97 18.56 36.06 54.69
C SER A 97 17.47 35.25 53.98
N LEU A 98 16.21 35.43 54.39
CA LEU A 98 15.06 34.75 53.77
C LEU A 98 14.88 35.16 52.29
N GLY A 99 15.12 36.43 51.98
CA GLY A 99 15.12 36.95 50.61
C GLY A 99 16.19 36.31 49.74
N ARG A 100 17.44 36.20 50.24
CA ARG A 100 18.54 35.53 49.53
C ARG A 100 18.25 34.05 49.26
N GLU A 101 17.69 33.34 50.23
CA GLU A 101 17.33 31.92 50.05
C GLU A 101 16.24 31.73 48.98
N THR A 102 15.25 32.61 48.97
CA THR A 102 14.16 32.58 47.98
C THR A 102 14.69 32.88 46.57
N VAL A 103 15.60 33.85 46.42
CA VAL A 103 16.28 34.14 45.15
C VAL A 103 17.12 32.95 44.68
N MET A 104 17.86 32.29 45.57
CA MET A 104 18.64 31.09 45.22
C MET A 104 17.75 29.93 44.75
N ARG A 105 16.61 29.70 45.41
CA ARG A 105 15.62 28.71 44.95
C ARG A 105 15.05 29.04 43.56
N HIS A 106 14.79 30.32 43.28
CA HIS A 106 14.34 30.74 41.96
C HIS A 106 15.41 30.56 40.88
N LEU A 107 16.67 30.89 41.17
CA LEU A 107 17.79 30.69 40.25
C LEU A 107 18.00 29.21 39.93
N GLN A 108 17.97 28.34 40.95
CA GLN A 108 18.11 26.91 40.76
C GLN A 108 16.95 26.32 39.94
N ARG A 109 15.73 26.86 40.12
CA ARG A 109 14.57 26.46 39.31
C ARG A 109 14.70 26.92 37.86
N LEU A 110 15.26 28.11 37.62
CA LEU A 110 15.52 28.62 36.26
C LEU A 110 16.57 27.76 35.54
N GLU A 111 17.64 27.39 36.22
CA GLU A 111 18.69 26.50 35.68
C GLU A 111 18.11 25.11 35.32
N GLN A 112 17.24 24.55 36.16
CA GLN A 112 16.55 23.29 35.85
C GLN A 112 15.64 23.41 34.62
N ILE A 113 14.93 24.52 34.49
CA ILE A 113 14.07 24.78 33.33
C ILE A 113 14.91 24.94 32.07
N GLU A 114 16.02 25.66 32.14
CA GLU A 114 16.97 25.81 31.03
C GLU A 114 17.50 24.45 30.58
N GLN A 115 17.93 23.60 31.51
CA GLN A 115 18.41 22.26 31.16
C GLN A 115 17.30 21.41 30.52
N GLN A 116 16.07 21.47 31.03
CA GLN A 116 14.93 20.79 30.40
C GLN A 116 14.68 21.30 28.97
N PHE A 117 14.81 22.61 28.72
CA PHE A 117 14.68 23.15 27.38
C PHE A 117 15.77 22.60 26.45
N LEU A 118 17.02 22.58 26.89
CA LEU A 118 18.13 22.03 26.10
C LEU A 118 17.90 20.55 25.76
N ASP A 119 17.51 19.74 26.74
CA ASP A 119 17.22 18.32 26.52
C ASP A 119 16.07 18.12 25.51
N THR A 120 15.03 18.96 25.59
CA THR A 120 13.92 18.90 24.62
C THR A 120 14.33 19.34 23.23
N ILE A 121 15.23 20.30 23.08
CA ILE A 121 15.76 20.74 21.79
C ILE A 121 16.59 19.61 21.16
N ASP A 122 17.40 18.92 21.95
CA ASP A 122 18.21 17.80 21.47
C ASP A 122 17.35 16.61 21.03
N ASP A 123 16.32 16.25 21.80
CA ASP A 123 15.34 15.23 21.41
C ASP A 123 14.58 15.62 20.13
N LEU A 124 14.23 16.90 19.99
CA LEU A 124 13.51 17.40 18.81
C LEU A 124 14.42 17.41 17.56
N ASN A 125 15.69 17.76 17.72
CA ASN A 125 16.71 17.65 16.67
C ASN A 125 16.91 16.19 16.25
N ALA A 126 17.02 15.25 17.20
CA ALA A 126 17.14 13.83 16.89
C ALA A 126 15.93 13.30 16.10
N LYS A 127 14.71 13.70 16.51
CA LYS A 127 13.48 13.35 15.78
C LYS A 127 13.43 13.97 14.39
N TYR A 128 13.88 15.20 14.23
CA TYR A 128 13.95 15.86 12.93
C TYR A 128 14.91 15.15 11.98
N HIS A 129 16.11 14.77 12.45
CA HIS A 129 17.04 13.98 11.66
C HIS A 129 16.48 12.59 11.30
N SER A 130 15.83 11.91 12.26
CA SER A 130 15.17 10.64 11.97
C SER A 130 14.07 10.78 10.90
N LEU A 131 13.36 11.91 10.86
CA LEU A 131 12.34 12.17 9.85
C LEU A 131 12.98 12.39 8.46
N LEU A 132 14.09 13.13 8.40
CA LEU A 132 14.84 13.31 7.14
C LEU A 132 15.34 11.97 6.60
N ASP A 133 15.89 11.10 7.46
CA ASP A 133 16.31 9.76 7.05
C ASP A 133 15.15 8.93 6.48
N GLN A 134 13.94 9.07 7.03
CA GLN A 134 12.75 8.40 6.50
C GLN A 134 12.35 8.95 5.13
N PHE A 135 12.48 10.25 4.90
CA PHE A 135 12.26 10.85 3.58
C PHE A 135 13.26 10.32 2.55
N ASP A 136 14.55 10.24 2.91
CA ASP A 136 15.58 9.68 2.03
C ASP A 136 15.32 8.20 1.71
N GLN A 137 14.83 7.42 2.68
CA GLN A 137 14.43 6.04 2.46
C GLN A 137 13.24 5.94 1.49
N LEU A 138 12.22 6.78 1.66
CA LEU A 138 11.08 6.84 0.74
C LEU A 138 11.53 7.19 -0.68
N ASP A 139 12.42 8.17 -0.83
CA ASP A 139 12.91 8.58 -2.15
C ASP A 139 13.67 7.46 -2.86
N ARG A 140 14.47 6.68 -2.12
CA ARG A 140 15.13 5.47 -2.65
C ARG A 140 14.12 4.41 -3.10
N VAL A 141 13.05 4.18 -2.33
CA VAL A 141 12.00 3.22 -2.68
C VAL A 141 11.23 3.67 -3.92
N ILE A 142 10.86 4.97 -3.98
CA ILE A 142 10.18 5.56 -5.13
C ILE A 142 11.05 5.43 -6.38
N SER A 143 12.34 5.77 -6.30
CA SER A 143 13.28 5.66 -7.42
C SER A 143 13.37 4.22 -7.95
N ARG A 144 13.54 3.23 -7.07
CA ARG A 144 13.54 1.80 -7.48
C ARG A 144 12.21 1.35 -8.09
N SER A 145 11.09 1.89 -7.59
CA SER A 145 9.77 1.57 -8.13
C SER A 145 9.62 2.07 -9.58
N TRP A 146 10.14 3.26 -9.89
CA TRP A 146 10.17 3.80 -11.25
C TRP A 146 11.04 2.96 -12.19
N GLU A 147 12.21 2.53 -11.74
CA GLU A 147 13.08 1.61 -12.52
C GLU A 147 12.36 0.28 -12.82
N THR A 148 11.68 -0.28 -11.81
CA THR A 148 10.93 -1.53 -11.95
C THR A 148 9.76 -1.37 -12.92
N GLN A 149 9.01 -0.27 -12.83
CA GLN A 149 7.92 0.04 -13.76
C GLN A 149 8.42 0.25 -15.19
N ARG A 150 9.57 0.91 -15.37
CA ARG A 150 10.20 1.09 -16.68
C ARG A 150 10.60 -0.25 -17.29
N ALA A 151 11.26 -1.11 -16.52
CA ALA A 151 11.64 -2.45 -16.96
C ALA A 151 10.42 -3.33 -17.30
N PHE A 152 9.34 -3.21 -16.52
CA PHE A 152 8.08 -3.90 -16.83
C PHE A 152 7.48 -3.43 -18.16
N THR A 153 7.43 -2.12 -18.37
CA THR A 153 6.90 -1.52 -19.61
C THR A 153 7.72 -1.96 -20.82
N GLU A 154 9.04 -2.00 -20.70
CA GLU A 154 9.93 -2.48 -21.75
C GLU A 154 9.69 -3.96 -22.08
N ARG A 155 9.54 -4.82 -21.07
CA ARG A 155 9.20 -6.24 -21.27
C ARG A 155 7.85 -6.42 -21.96
N MET A 156 6.85 -5.61 -21.61
CA MET A 156 5.55 -5.63 -22.28
C MET A 156 5.65 -5.23 -23.75
N SER A 157 6.43 -4.18 -24.06
CA SER A 157 6.69 -3.79 -25.45
C SER A 157 7.36 -4.91 -26.24
N GLN A 158 8.40 -5.53 -25.68
CA GLN A 158 9.09 -6.66 -26.31
C GLN A 158 8.15 -7.86 -26.53
N SER A 159 7.26 -8.15 -25.58
CA SER A 159 6.26 -9.21 -25.72
C SER A 159 5.27 -8.90 -26.84
N LEU A 160 4.81 -7.65 -26.94
CA LEU A 160 3.90 -7.21 -28.00
C LEU A 160 4.55 -7.34 -29.38
N ASP A 161 5.82 -6.95 -29.50
CA ASP A 161 6.56 -7.06 -30.76
C ASP A 161 6.74 -8.53 -31.19
N ARG A 162 6.97 -9.44 -30.24
CA ARG A 162 7.01 -10.88 -30.53
C ARG A 162 5.67 -11.41 -31.03
N VAL A 163 4.56 -10.99 -30.44
CA VAL A 163 3.21 -11.37 -30.91
C VAL A 163 2.99 -10.88 -32.33
N LYS A 164 3.31 -9.61 -32.63
CA LYS A 164 3.22 -9.08 -34.00
C LYS A 164 4.09 -9.86 -34.99
N GLN A 165 5.27 -10.32 -34.57
CA GLN A 165 6.11 -11.15 -35.42
C GLN A 165 5.52 -12.54 -35.64
N GLN A 166 4.85 -13.12 -34.63
CA GLN A 166 4.11 -14.37 -34.78
C GLN A 166 2.94 -14.21 -35.76
N ASP A 167 2.20 -13.11 -35.71
CA ASP A 167 1.10 -12.84 -36.65
C ASP A 167 1.60 -12.82 -38.10
N ARG A 168 2.75 -12.19 -38.37
CA ARG A 168 3.35 -12.22 -39.71
C ARG A 168 3.71 -13.63 -40.18
N VAL A 169 4.17 -14.49 -39.26
CA VAL A 169 4.46 -15.90 -39.59
C VAL A 169 3.17 -16.65 -39.92
N ILE A 170 2.09 -16.39 -39.18
CA ILE A 170 0.77 -16.96 -39.47
C ILE A 170 0.30 -16.53 -40.87
N ASP A 171 0.42 -15.25 -41.21
CA ASP A 171 0.06 -14.74 -42.53
C ASP A 171 0.85 -15.45 -43.65
N MET A 172 2.17 -15.59 -43.51
CA MET A 172 3.00 -16.32 -44.48
C MET A 172 2.59 -17.80 -44.61
N LEU A 173 2.26 -18.45 -43.50
CA LEU A 173 1.79 -19.85 -43.52
C LEU A 173 0.44 -19.98 -44.23
N MET A 174 -0.49 -19.05 -43.99
CA MET A 174 -1.77 -19.02 -44.70
C MET A 174 -1.59 -18.83 -46.21
N GLU A 175 -0.71 -17.91 -46.62
CA GLU A 175 -0.41 -17.66 -48.03
C GLU A 175 0.24 -18.88 -48.71
N ARG A 176 1.20 -19.53 -48.04
CA ARG A 176 1.83 -20.75 -48.56
C ARG A 176 0.81 -21.90 -48.66
N ASN A 177 -0.09 -22.04 -47.69
CA ASN A 177 -1.13 -23.07 -47.74
C ASN A 177 -2.08 -22.84 -48.93
N LYS A 178 -2.49 -21.59 -49.16
CA LYS A 178 -3.28 -21.23 -50.35
C LYS A 178 -2.57 -21.57 -51.67
N THR A 179 -1.25 -21.38 -51.71
CA THR A 179 -0.45 -21.75 -52.90
C THR A 179 -0.40 -23.26 -53.08
N LEU A 180 -0.20 -24.02 -52.00
CA LEU A 180 -0.20 -25.48 -52.02
C LEU A 180 -1.54 -26.08 -52.46
N GLU A 181 -2.66 -25.46 -52.10
CA GLU A 181 -3.98 -25.85 -52.58
C GLU A 181 -4.09 -25.72 -54.11
N ILE A 182 -3.59 -24.62 -54.67
CA ILE A 182 -3.55 -24.39 -56.13
C ILE A 182 -2.62 -25.40 -56.81
N GLU A 183 -1.42 -25.61 -56.27
CA GLU A 183 -0.45 -26.59 -56.80
C GLU A 183 -1.06 -28.00 -56.78
N ARG A 184 -1.71 -28.39 -55.67
CA ARG A 184 -2.42 -29.66 -55.55
C ARG A 184 -3.51 -29.82 -56.60
N ALA A 185 -4.32 -28.79 -56.83
CA ALA A 185 -5.36 -28.83 -57.87
C ALA A 185 -4.76 -29.04 -59.26
N ARG A 186 -3.67 -28.34 -59.60
CA ARG A 186 -2.96 -28.52 -60.88
C ARG A 186 -2.36 -29.91 -61.04
N PHE A 187 -1.83 -30.50 -59.97
CA PHE A 187 -1.33 -31.87 -59.99
C PHE A 187 -2.45 -32.87 -60.26
N MET A 188 -3.63 -32.67 -59.68
CA MET A 188 -4.79 -33.52 -59.97
C MET A 188 -5.21 -33.40 -61.44
N GLU A 189 -5.30 -32.19 -61.98
CA GLU A 189 -5.62 -31.96 -63.40
C GLU A 189 -4.59 -32.61 -64.34
N LEU A 190 -3.30 -32.54 -64.02
CA LEU A 190 -2.25 -33.24 -64.76
C LEU A 190 -2.36 -34.76 -64.66
N ALA A 191 -2.75 -35.29 -63.50
CA ALA A 191 -2.96 -36.72 -63.32
C ALA A 191 -4.15 -37.22 -64.15
N ASP A 192 -5.27 -36.48 -64.14
CA ASP A 192 -6.45 -36.78 -64.95
C ASP A 192 -6.12 -36.73 -66.45
N ALA A 193 -5.37 -35.70 -66.89
CA ALA A 193 -4.92 -35.59 -68.29
C ALA A 193 -3.95 -36.72 -68.69
N TYR A 194 -3.12 -37.20 -67.76
CA TYR A 194 -2.25 -38.36 -68.01
C TYR A 194 -3.05 -39.65 -68.15
N GLU A 195 -4.05 -39.86 -67.28
CA GLU A 195 -4.95 -41.01 -67.36
C GLU A 195 -5.74 -41.01 -68.67
N GLU A 196 -6.27 -39.85 -69.09
CA GLU A 196 -6.94 -39.69 -70.38
C GLU A 196 -6.01 -39.97 -71.56
N ALA A 197 -4.78 -39.45 -71.54
CA ALA A 197 -3.77 -39.71 -72.57
C ALA A 197 -3.32 -41.18 -72.61
N ALA A 198 -3.29 -41.86 -71.46
CA ALA A 198 -2.99 -43.29 -71.37
C ALA A 198 -4.14 -44.13 -71.94
N ALA A 199 -5.40 -43.79 -71.62
CA ALA A 199 -6.59 -44.42 -72.19
C ALA A 199 -6.69 -44.21 -73.71
N ALA A 200 -6.25 -43.07 -74.23
CA ALA A 200 -6.18 -42.80 -75.67
C ALA A 200 -5.09 -43.60 -76.40
N LYS A 201 -4.04 -44.07 -75.69
CA LYS A 201 -2.91 -44.83 -76.26
C LYS A 201 -3.08 -46.35 -76.16
N THR A 202 -4.07 -46.86 -75.43
CA THR A 202 -4.45 -48.27 -75.52
C THR A 202 -5.22 -48.50 -76.82
N PRO A 203 -4.67 -49.23 -77.82
CA PRO A 203 -5.50 -49.69 -78.93
C PRO A 203 -6.54 -50.65 -78.36
N SER A 204 -7.80 -50.44 -78.75
CA SER A 204 -8.91 -51.32 -78.44
C SER A 204 -8.52 -52.77 -78.76
N SER A 205 -8.26 -53.54 -77.71
CA SER A 205 -8.19 -54.99 -77.72
C SER A 205 -9.22 -55.47 -76.71
N GLU A 206 -10.48 -55.33 -77.09
CA GLU A 206 -11.55 -56.11 -76.48
C GLU A 206 -11.29 -57.61 -76.71
N GLY A 207 -11.14 -58.34 -75.61
CA GLY A 207 -11.25 -59.80 -75.59
C GLY A 207 -9.97 -60.53 -75.22
N GLN A 208 -9.85 -60.95 -73.95
CA GLN A 208 -9.91 -62.36 -73.55
C GLN A 208 -9.35 -62.59 -72.14
N GLN A 209 -10.14 -63.38 -71.38
CA GLN A 209 -9.73 -64.39 -70.40
C GLN A 209 -9.02 -63.94 -69.11
N ALA A 210 -9.72 -63.98 -67.98
CA ALA A 210 -9.97 -65.19 -67.17
C ALA A 210 -8.85 -65.51 -66.18
N ARG A 211 -9.12 -65.17 -64.91
CA ARG A 211 -8.99 -66.05 -63.72
C ARG A 211 -7.90 -67.13 -63.79
N GLY A 212 -6.77 -66.87 -63.13
CA GLY A 212 -5.76 -67.87 -62.77
C GLY A 212 -4.98 -67.42 -61.53
N GLN A 213 -4.97 -68.26 -60.50
CA GLN A 213 -4.38 -68.06 -59.18
C GLN A 213 -2.85 -68.25 -59.17
N GLN A 214 -2.17 -67.62 -58.19
CA GLN A 214 -1.00 -68.08 -57.37
C GLN A 214 -0.05 -66.89 -57.06
N SER A 215 -0.04 -66.34 -55.83
CA SER A 215 0.94 -66.61 -54.72
C SER A 215 2.40 -66.45 -55.17
N SER A 216 3.26 -65.55 -54.66
CA SER A 216 3.62 -65.09 -53.30
C SER A 216 4.21 -63.64 -53.42
N ASP A 217 4.39 -62.74 -52.44
CA ASP A 217 5.01 -62.77 -51.11
C ASP A 217 4.62 -61.48 -50.33
N GLN A 218 4.64 -61.56 -48.99
CA GLN A 218 4.36 -60.53 -47.97
C GLN A 218 5.41 -59.37 -47.92
N PRO A 219 5.32 -58.32 -47.05
CA PRO A 219 4.26 -57.94 -46.08
C PRO A 219 3.91 -56.42 -46.01
N SER A 220 2.87 -56.10 -45.21
CA SER A 220 2.90 -55.06 -44.15
C SER A 220 1.77 -54.01 -44.16
N SER A 221 0.99 -54.07 -43.08
CA SER A 221 0.37 -52.97 -42.32
C SER A 221 -0.65 -52.05 -42.99
N SER A 222 -1.93 -52.46 -42.91
CA SER A 222 -3.05 -51.54 -42.70
C SER A 222 -3.14 -51.14 -41.22
N GLN A 223 -3.05 -49.84 -40.94
CA GLN A 223 -3.64 -49.19 -39.76
C GLN A 223 -4.06 -47.79 -40.25
N ARG A 224 -5.34 -47.59 -40.57
CA ARG A 224 -6.41 -47.19 -39.65
C ARG A 224 -6.10 -45.85 -39.00
N TRP A 225 -6.78 -44.84 -39.51
CA TRP A 225 -6.83 -43.47 -39.00
C TRP A 225 -7.12 -43.46 -37.50
N GLU A 226 -6.17 -42.96 -36.71
CA GLU A 226 -6.41 -42.53 -35.35
C GLU A 226 -5.93 -41.09 -35.15
N ASN A 227 -6.87 -40.30 -34.67
CA ASN A 227 -6.79 -38.92 -34.19
C ASN A 227 -5.89 -38.86 -32.93
N PRO A 228 -5.00 -37.86 -32.75
CA PRO A 228 -4.33 -37.67 -31.46
C PRO A 228 -4.67 -36.32 -30.83
N GLN A 229 -5.83 -36.25 -30.15
CA GLN A 229 -5.93 -35.51 -28.90
C GLN A 229 -5.92 -36.52 -27.75
N SER A 230 -4.79 -36.61 -27.03
CA SER A 230 -4.70 -36.76 -25.55
C SER A 230 -3.51 -37.62 -25.10
N ARG A 231 -2.70 -37.05 -24.17
CA ARG A 231 -1.80 -37.69 -23.17
C ARG A 231 -0.53 -38.39 -23.70
N THR A 232 0.68 -38.05 -23.24
CA THR A 232 1.20 -38.19 -21.85
C THR A 232 2.49 -37.33 -21.75
N GLN A 233 2.58 -36.32 -20.88
CA GLN A 233 3.24 -36.34 -19.56
C GLN A 233 4.61 -37.05 -19.45
N GLN A 234 5.57 -36.28 -18.90
CA GLN A 234 6.84 -36.64 -18.22
C GLN A 234 7.99 -37.12 -19.14
N SER A 235 9.21 -36.58 -19.12
CA SER A 235 9.95 -35.92 -18.05
C SER A 235 11.21 -35.25 -18.62
N HIS A 236 11.47 -33.98 -18.29
CA HIS A 236 12.82 -33.54 -17.89
C HIS A 236 12.73 -32.32 -16.98
N THR A 237 13.21 -32.54 -15.77
CA THR A 237 13.38 -31.61 -14.67
C THR A 237 14.42 -30.54 -15.01
N ARG A 238 14.04 -29.27 -15.00
CA ARG A 238 15.00 -28.18 -14.77
C ARG A 238 14.40 -27.11 -13.86
N LYS A 239 14.87 -27.20 -12.61
CA LYS A 239 14.84 -26.26 -11.48
C LYS A 239 14.39 -24.84 -11.83
N THR A 240 13.21 -24.49 -11.32
CA THR A 240 12.86 -23.12 -10.90
C THR A 240 13.68 -22.74 -9.65
N PRO A 241 14.19 -21.51 -9.52
CA PRO A 241 14.48 -20.96 -8.21
C PRO A 241 13.19 -20.36 -7.64
N GLU A 242 12.70 -20.97 -6.56
CA GLU A 242 11.80 -20.31 -5.61
C GLU A 242 12.53 -19.11 -4.99
N VAL A 243 11.98 -17.91 -5.16
CA VAL A 243 12.28 -16.81 -4.24
C VAL A 243 11.27 -16.94 -3.11
N SER A 244 11.69 -17.67 -2.09
CA SER A 244 11.00 -17.81 -0.82
C SER A 244 10.89 -16.45 -0.13
N SER A 245 9.65 -16.03 0.09
CA SER A 245 9.31 -15.03 1.10
C SER A 245 9.33 -15.69 2.47
N ASN A 246 9.90 -14.99 3.45
CA ASN A 246 9.96 -15.23 4.90
C ASN A 246 11.18 -15.98 5.44
N GLY A 247 12.07 -15.20 6.09
CA GLY A 247 12.81 -15.69 7.26
C GLY A 247 14.24 -15.21 7.42
N PHE A 248 14.51 -13.92 7.63
CA PHE A 248 15.78 -13.49 8.25
C PHE A 248 15.58 -12.29 9.19
N ILE A 249 15.19 -12.61 10.42
CA ILE A 249 15.47 -11.81 11.61
C ILE A 249 16.39 -12.66 12.50
N ARG A 250 17.67 -12.28 12.63
CA ARG A 250 18.49 -12.18 13.87
C ARG A 250 19.99 -12.45 13.67
N LYS A 251 20.75 -11.50 14.26
CA LYS A 251 22.10 -11.56 14.87
C LYS A 251 23.30 -11.11 14.04
N MET A 252 24.19 -10.43 14.78
CA MET A 252 25.53 -9.88 14.48
C MET A 252 25.47 -8.48 13.84
N PHE A 253 25.80 -7.37 14.50
CA PHE A 253 27.00 -7.01 15.30
C PHE A 253 26.57 -6.18 16.54
N ARG A 254 26.93 -6.50 17.79
CA ARG A 254 28.18 -6.16 18.52
C ARG A 254 29.39 -5.71 17.70
N LEU A 255 29.64 -4.40 17.70
CA LEU A 255 30.80 -3.71 18.27
C LEU A 255 30.58 -2.20 18.14
#